data_AF-A0A1Q6V2K9-F1
#
_entry.id   AF-A0A1Q6V2K9-F1
#
_cell.length_a   1.000
_cell.length_b   1.000
_cell.length_c   1.000
_cell.angle_alpha   90.00
_cell.angle_beta   90.00
_cell.angle_gamma   90.00
#
_symmetry.space_group_name_H-M   'P 1'
#
loop_
_entity.id
_entity.type
_entity.pdbx_description
1 polymer ?
#
loop_
_entity_poly.entity_id
_entity_poly.type
_entity_poly.pdbx_seq_one_letter_code
_entity_poly.pdbx_strand_id
1 'polypeptide(L)' 'MGKAKKRNFDKCKHLYSMCMKREDAINKVIERLNANIFDVESKNLITLFGLHPEELSENGASWESVKLVDRYVF' A
#
# COMPACT_ATOMS: atom_id res chain seq x y z
N MET A 1 -25.94 -25.89 24.80
CA MET A 1 -26.38 -24.50 24.52
C MET A 1 -25.29 -23.75 23.76
N GLY A 2 -25.24 -23.89 22.43
CA GLY A 2 -24.28 -23.17 21.58
C GLY A 2 -25.04 -22.18 20.70
N LYS A 3 -25.38 -21.00 21.23
CA LYS A 3 -25.91 -19.93 20.38
C LYS A 3 -24.73 -19.39 19.57
N ALA A 4 -24.75 -19.56 18.25
CA ALA A 4 -23.78 -18.94 17.37
C ALA A 4 -23.82 -17.41 17.59
N LYS A 5 -22.71 -16.84 18.05
CA LYS A 5 -22.58 -15.39 18.26
C LYS A 5 -22.76 -14.71 16.90
N LYS A 6 -23.86 -13.97 16.74
CA LYS A 6 -24.14 -13.20 15.52
C LYS A 6 -22.92 -12.28 15.27
N ARG A 7 -22.21 -12.48 14.16
CA ARG A 7 -21.06 -11.65 13.79
C ARG A 7 -21.57 -10.20 13.63
N ASN A 8 -20.99 -9.26 14.38
CA ASN A 8 -21.41 -7.86 14.41
C ASN A 8 -20.94 -7.11 13.14
N PHE A 9 -21.42 -7.53 11.96
CA PHE A 9 -21.11 -6.87 10.70
C PHE A 9 -21.47 -5.38 10.74
N ASP A 10 -22.59 -5.02 11.39
CA ASP A 10 -23.03 -3.63 11.51
C ASP A 10 -22.08 -2.75 12.33
N LYS A 11 -21.42 -3.29 13.37
CA LYS A 11 -20.44 -2.51 14.14
C LYS A 11 -19.16 -2.28 13.37
N CYS A 12 -18.80 -3.18 12.45
CA CYS A 12 -17.58 -3.08 11.64
C CYS A 12 -17.78 -2.27 10.35
N LYS A 13 -18.99 -1.79 10.04
CA LYS A 13 -19.29 -1.06 8.79
C LYS A 13 -18.33 0.11 8.51
N HIS A 14 -17.94 0.86 9.55
CA HIS A 14 -16.99 1.97 9.47
C HIS A 14 -15.53 1.54 9.21
N LEU A 15 -15.18 0.27 9.48
CA LEU A 15 -13.84 -0.26 9.17
C LEU A 15 -13.69 -0.55 7.67
N TYR A 16 -14.79 -0.87 6.98
CA TYR A 16 -14.78 -1.12 5.54
C TYR A 16 -14.72 0.17 4.70
N SER A 17 -15.02 1.33 5.28
CA SER A 17 -14.80 2.62 4.59
C SER A 17 -13.35 3.11 4.65
N MET A 18 -12.47 2.43 5.41
CA MET A 18 -11.03 2.73 5.48
C MET A 18 -10.19 1.84 4.54
N CYS A 19 -10.77 1.35 3.45
CA CYS A 19 -10.00 0.61 2.45
C CYS A 19 -9.28 1.58 1.53
N MET A 20 -7.96 1.73 1.71
CA MET A 20 -7.09 2.41 0.76
C MET A 20 -7.15 1.67 -0.59
N LYS A 21 -7.38 2.40 -1.69
CA LYS A 21 -7.35 1.82 -3.03
C LYS A 21 -5.91 1.65 -3.51
N ARG A 22 -5.71 0.79 -4.53
CA ARG A 22 -4.39 0.60 -5.16
C ARG A 22 -3.81 1.92 -5.68
N GLU A 23 -4.61 2.71 -6.38
CA GLU A 23 -4.21 4.03 -6.92
C GLU A 23 -3.74 4.97 -5.80
N ASP A 24 -4.45 4.99 -4.67
CA ASP A 24 -4.07 5.78 -3.50
C ASP A 24 -2.73 5.31 -2.93
N ALA A 25 -2.50 3.99 -2.88
CA ALA A 25 -1.24 3.42 -2.41
C ALA A 25 -0.07 3.76 -3.34
N ILE A 26 -0.26 3.70 -4.66
CA ILE A 26 0.76 4.09 -5.66
C ILE A 26 1.11 5.57 -5.48
N ASN A 27 0.11 6.45 -5.43
CA ASN A 27 0.31 7.88 -5.24
C ASN A 27 1.04 8.17 -3.92
N LYS A 28 0.68 7.46 -2.84
CA LYS A 28 1.32 7.60 -1.53
C LYS A 28 2.79 7.17 -1.56
N VAL A 29 3.11 6.06 -2.22
CA VAL A 29 4.48 5.58 -2.35
C VAL A 29 5.31 6.57 -3.18
N ILE A 30 4.77 7.09 -4.29
CA ILE A 30 5.46 8.06 -5.14
C ILE A 30 5.70 9.38 -4.41
N GLU A 31 4.71 9.88 -3.68
CA GLU A 31 4.84 11.08 -2.83
C GLU A 31 6.01 10.93 -1.85
N ARG A 32 6.12 9.77 -1.19
CA ARG A 32 7.20 9.48 -0.24
C ARG A 32 8.55 9.31 -0.93
N LEU A 33 8.61 8.63 -2.06
CA LEU A 33 9.84 8.47 -2.85
C LEU A 33 10.37 9.83 -3.31
N ASN A 34 9.50 10.72 -3.79
CA ASN A 34 9.86 12.08 -4.20
C ASN A 34 10.35 12.93 -3.01
N ALA A 35 9.84 12.67 -1.81
CA ALA A 35 10.33 13.28 -0.57
C ALA A 35 11.64 12.65 -0.06
N ASN A 36 12.25 11.70 -0.79
CA ASN A 36 13.39 10.89 -0.37
C ASN A 36 13.14 10.08 0.92
N ILE A 37 11.89 9.68 1.17
CA ILE A 37 11.47 8.88 2.33
C ILE A 37 11.23 7.45 1.89
N PHE A 38 12.17 6.57 2.23
CA PHE A 38 12.04 5.13 2.00
C PHE A 38 12.19 4.35 3.31
N ASP A 39 11.12 4.38 4.10
CA ASP A 39 11.04 3.74 5.41
C ASP A 39 10.23 2.44 5.37
N VAL A 40 9.97 1.87 6.56
CA VAL A 40 9.20 0.64 6.72
C VAL A 40 7.77 0.79 6.17
N GLU A 41 7.18 1.98 6.24
CA GLU A 41 5.83 2.22 5.73
C GLU A 41 5.80 2.14 4.20
N SER A 42 6.76 2.77 3.52
CA SER A 42 6.90 2.67 2.05
C SER A 42 7.08 1.21 1.62
N LYS A 43 7.93 0.44 2.31
CA LYS A 43 8.13 -0.99 2.02
C LYS A 43 6.85 -1.81 2.24
N ASN A 44 6.13 -1.55 3.34
CA ASN A 44 4.89 -2.23 3.64
C ASN A 44 3.82 -1.93 2.59
N LEU A 45 3.68 -0.68 2.15
CA LEU A 45 2.74 -0.31 1.08
C LEU A 45 3.05 -1.06 -0.21
N ILE A 46 4.32 -1.08 -0.64
CA ILE A 46 4.73 -1.79 -1.86
C ILE A 46 4.45 -3.30 -1.73
N THR A 47 4.81 -3.91 -0.60
CA THR A 47 4.67 -5.36 -0.39
C THR A 47 3.21 -5.78 -0.23
N LEU A 48 2.41 -5.06 0.57
CA LEU A 48 1.02 -5.39 0.85
C LEU A 48 0.12 -5.21 -0.38
N PHE A 49 0.39 -4.19 -1.19
CA PHE A 49 -0.33 -3.98 -2.44
C PHE A 49 0.29 -4.75 -3.61
N GLY A 50 1.48 -5.34 -3.47
CA GLY A 50 2.18 -6.00 -4.57
C GLY A 50 2.41 -5.03 -5.73
N LEU A 51 2.97 -3.86 -5.43
CA LEU A 51 3.27 -2.85 -6.45
C LEU A 51 4.56 -3.23 -7.17
N HIS A 52 4.48 -3.36 -8.48
CA HIS A 52 5.64 -3.68 -9.30
C HIS A 52 6.49 -2.44 -9.61
N PRO A 53 7.82 -2.59 -9.79
CA PRO A 53 8.70 -1.48 -10.19
C PRO A 53 8.22 -0.79 -11.48
N GLU A 54 7.69 -1.56 -12.42
CA GLU A 54 7.13 -1.06 -13.68
C GLU A 54 5.93 -0.13 -13.45
N GLU A 55 5.01 -0.49 -12.55
CA GLU A 55 3.85 0.35 -12.22
C GLU A 55 4.28 1.67 -11.59
N LEU A 56 5.30 1.65 -10.72
CA LEU A 56 5.84 2.87 -10.14
C LEU A 56 6.47 3.77 -11.22
N SER A 57 7.18 3.18 -12.17
CA SER A 57 7.78 3.90 -13.31
C SER A 57 6.70 4.51 -14.21
N GLU A 58 5.64 3.77 -14.53
CA GLU A 58 4.52 4.26 -15.36
C GLU A 58 3.79 5.44 -14.72
N ASN A 59 3.74 5.47 -13.38
CA ASN A 59 3.13 6.55 -12.61
C ASN A 59 4.11 7.71 -12.29
N GLY A 60 5.31 7.71 -12.87
CA GLY A 60 6.24 8.84 -12.82
C GLY A 60 7.28 8.80 -11.69
N ALA A 61 7.52 7.64 -11.07
CA ALA A 61 8.66 7.48 -10.18
C ALA A 61 9.99 7.61 -10.95
N SER A 62 10.98 8.23 -10.32
CA SER A 62 12.32 8.36 -10.92
C SER A 62 13.00 6.99 -11.05
N TRP A 63 13.90 6.85 -12.03
CA TRP A 63 14.66 5.63 -12.22
C TRP A 63 15.44 5.21 -10.96
N GLU A 64 16.02 6.17 -10.24
CA GLU A 64 16.72 5.90 -8.98
C GLU A 64 15.78 5.32 -7.93
N SER A 65 14.56 5.84 -7.85
CA SER A 65 13.53 5.40 -6.91
C SER A 65 13.07 3.98 -7.24
N VAL A 66 12.82 3.68 -8.52
CA VAL A 66 12.45 2.35 -9.00
C VAL A 66 13.55 1.33 -8.70
N LYS A 67 14.82 1.67 -8.97
CA LYS A 67 15.98 0.81 -8.66
C LYS A 67 16.15 0.56 -7.16
N LEU A 68 15.78 1.55 -6.34
CA LEU A 68 15.82 1.44 -4.90
C LEU A 68 14.74 0.47 -4.39
N VAL A 69 13.53 0.55 -4.94
CA VAL A 69 12.45 -0.41 -4.65
C VAL A 69 12.85 -1.83 -5.05
N ASP A 70 13.34 -2.00 -6.28
CA ASP A 70 13.79 -3.30 -6.82
C ASP A 70 14.86 -3.95 -5.93
N ARG A 71 15.82 -3.17 -5.40
CA ARG A 71 16.89 -3.68 -4.53
C ARG A 71 16.43 -4.08 -3.12
N TYR A 72 15.46 -3.38 -2.55
CA TYR A 72 15.17 -3.43 -1.11
C TYR A 72 13.82 -4.06 -0.75
N VAL A 73 12.98 -4.36 -1.75
CA VAL A 73 11.66 -4.99 -1.57
C VAL A 73 11.59 -6.36 -2.24
N PHE A 74 12.21 -6.52 -3.39
CA PHE A 74 12.30 -7.78 -4.13
C PHE A 74 13.67 -8.44 -3.96
#